data_AF-A6USL8-F1
#
_entry.id   AF-A6USL8-F1
#
_cell.length_a   1.000
_cell.length_b   1.000
_cell.length_c   1.000
_cell.angle_alpha   90.00
_cell.angle_beta   90.00
_cell.angle_gamma   90.00
#
_symmetry.space_group_name_H-M   'P 1'
#
loop_
_entity.id
_entity.type
_entity.pdbx_description
1 polymer ?
#
loop_
_entity_poly.entity_id
_entity_poly.type
_entity_poly.pdbx_seq_one_letter_code
_entity_poly.pdbx_strand_id
1 'polypeptide(L)'
;MEKYDHEYSFELYLIENSNSFRDCIEKNPSIVQKIPEILTIIHQEVYVLEKILYMYQKLNFEFKIFKNQKYANNYLEYIIKGELNELLIKNYLMVSKEEFQDYYLFRTNLDMNIPKEFQDIVLSNIESEINRHVKILLNLNKIHEEF
;
A
#
# COMPACT_ATOMS: atom_id res chain seq x y z
N MET A 1 -5.04 -6.43 19.71
CA MET A 1 -5.19 -6.24 18.26
C MET A 1 -3.82 -6.50 17.68
N GLU A 2 -3.64 -7.61 16.96
CA GLU A 2 -2.42 -7.83 16.19
C GLU A 2 -2.38 -6.72 15.14
N LYS A 3 -1.51 -5.72 15.38
CA LYS A 3 -1.08 -4.73 14.40
C LYS A 3 -0.80 -5.48 13.10
N TYR A 4 -1.15 -4.91 11.95
CA TYR A 4 -0.65 -5.42 10.68
C TYR A 4 0.85 -5.62 10.77
N ASP A 5 1.26 -6.88 10.90
CA ASP A 5 2.65 -7.29 10.94
C ASP A 5 3.06 -7.32 9.48
N HIS A 6 3.42 -6.16 8.96
CA HIS A 6 3.98 -6.05 7.63
C HIS A 6 5.24 -6.91 7.68
N GLU A 7 5.16 -8.08 7.04
CA GLU A 7 6.13 -9.18 7.17
C GLU A 7 7.57 -8.74 6.84
N TYR A 8 7.70 -7.58 6.17
CA TYR A 8 8.95 -6.95 5.78
C TYR A 8 9.04 -5.48 6.26
N SER A 9 8.33 -5.12 7.33
CA SER A 9 8.33 -3.78 7.95
C SER A 9 9.75 -3.27 8.16
N PHE A 10 10.58 -4.15 8.71
CA PHE A 10 11.94 -3.84 9.11
C PHE A 10 12.84 -3.67 7.89
N GLU A 11 12.73 -4.55 6.90
CA GLU A 11 13.48 -4.45 5.65
C GLU A 11 13.11 -3.21 4.84
N LEU A 12 11.81 -2.89 4.74
CA LEU A 12 11.35 -1.65 4.11
C LEU A 12 11.94 -0.44 4.83
N TYR A 13 11.93 -0.43 6.17
CA TYR A 13 12.56 0.64 6.96
C TYR A 13 14.05 0.76 6.69
N LEU A 14 14.78 -0.36 6.62
CA LEU A 14 16.22 -0.37 6.32
C LEU A 14 16.52 0.20 4.93
N ILE A 15 15.73 -0.16 3.92
CA ILE A 15 15.91 0.35 2.55
C ILE A 15 15.56 1.84 2.51
N GLU A 16 14.43 2.24 3.10
CA GLU A 16 13.94 3.62 3.11
C GLU A 16 14.94 4.59 3.75
N ASN A 17 15.66 4.14 4.79
CA ASN A 17 16.61 4.94 5.55
C ASN A 17 18.07 4.74 5.13
N SER A 18 18.31 4.01 4.05
CA SER A 18 19.63 3.90 3.43
C SER A 18 19.90 5.04 2.44
N ASN A 19 21.17 5.39 2.26
CA ASN A 19 21.57 6.38 1.24
C ASN A 19 21.57 5.79 -0.18
N SER A 20 21.78 4.48 -0.27
CA SER A 20 21.81 3.70 -1.50
C SER A 20 21.59 2.22 -1.18
N PHE A 21 21.26 1.44 -2.22
CA PHE A 21 21.22 -0.01 -2.12
C PHE A 21 22.54 -0.60 -1.61
N ARG A 22 23.70 -0.10 -2.07
CA ARG A 22 25.02 -0.57 -1.61
C ARG A 22 25.19 -0.38 -0.10
N ASP A 23 24.88 0.81 0.42
CA ASP A 23 24.95 1.09 1.86
C ASP A 23 24.02 0.15 2.67
N CYS A 24 22.84 -0.14 2.12
CA CYS A 24 21.88 -1.04 2.74
C CYS A 24 22.43 -2.47 2.85
N ILE A 25 22.99 -3.02 1.77
CA ILE A 25 23.50 -4.41 1.73
C ILE A 25 24.81 -4.59 2.50
N GLU A 26 25.68 -3.57 2.55
CA GLU A 26 26.92 -3.63 3.33
C GLU A 26 26.62 -3.76 4.83
N LYS A 27 25.59 -3.05 5.30
CA LYS A 27 25.14 -3.10 6.70
C LYS A 27 24.22 -4.28 6.98
N ASN A 28 23.45 -4.72 5.98
CA ASN A 28 22.39 -5.72 6.13
C ASN A 28 22.39 -6.71 4.95
N PRO A 29 23.40 -7.57 4.79
CA PRO A 29 23.55 -8.41 3.60
C PRO A 29 22.41 -9.43 3.40
N SER A 30 21.71 -9.80 4.47
CA SER A 30 20.54 -10.69 4.41
C SER A 30 19.37 -10.09 3.62
N ILE A 31 19.34 -8.77 3.41
CA ILE A 31 18.25 -8.11 2.70
C ILE A 31 18.20 -8.48 1.22
N VAL A 32 19.35 -8.86 0.63
CA VAL A 32 19.45 -9.21 -0.80
C VAL A 32 18.52 -10.36 -1.15
N GLN A 33 18.41 -11.34 -0.27
CA GLN A 33 17.56 -12.52 -0.47
C GLN A 33 16.07 -12.22 -0.39
N LYS A 34 15.70 -11.05 0.16
CA LYS A 34 14.31 -10.63 0.38
C LYS A 34 13.81 -9.63 -0.67
N ILE A 35 14.67 -9.17 -1.58
CA ILE A 35 14.33 -8.16 -2.59
C ILE A 35 13.17 -8.59 -3.49
N PRO A 36 13.12 -9.83 -4.04
CA PRO A 36 12.01 -10.24 -4.89
C PRO A 36 10.66 -10.12 -4.18
N GLU A 37 10.59 -10.52 -2.91
CA GLU A 37 9.41 -10.42 -2.06
C GLU A 37 9.07 -8.95 -1.75
N ILE A 38 10.06 -8.13 -1.39
CA ILE A 38 9.89 -6.69 -1.13
C ILE A 38 9.31 -5.97 -2.36
N LEU A 39 9.84 -6.25 -3.55
CA LEU A 39 9.32 -5.69 -4.80
C LEU A 39 7.89 -6.15 -5.08
N THR A 40 7.57 -7.42 -4.79
CA THR A 40 6.21 -7.96 -4.90
C THR A 40 5.24 -7.25 -3.97
N ILE A 41 5.67 -6.96 -2.74
CA ILE A 41 4.86 -6.24 -1.76
C ILE A 41 4.61 -4.81 -2.22
N ILE A 42 5.66 -4.06 -2.53
CA ILE A 42 5.55 -2.66 -2.99
C ILE A 42 4.62 -2.58 -4.20
N HIS A 43 4.77 -3.48 -5.17
CA HIS A 43 3.92 -3.51 -6.36
C HIS A 43 2.44 -3.72 -6.00
N GLN A 44 2.14 -4.65 -5.08
CA GLN A 44 0.77 -4.92 -4.65
C GLN A 44 0.17 -3.81 -3.77
N GLU A 45 0.98 -3.17 -2.92
CA GLU A 45 0.53 -2.05 -2.07
C GLU A 45 0.27 -0.80 -2.90
N VAL A 46 1.15 -0.47 -3.84
CA VAL A 46 0.94 0.63 -4.81
C VAL A 46 -0.32 0.36 -5.65
N TYR A 47 -0.52 -0.87 -6.13
CA TYR A 47 -1.75 -1.24 -6.84
C TYR A 47 -3.01 -0.92 -6.02
N VAL A 48 -3.02 -1.26 -4.72
CA VAL A 48 -4.15 -0.95 -3.83
C VAL A 48 -4.33 0.56 -3.65
N LEU A 49 -3.25 1.31 -3.43
CA LEU A 49 -3.29 2.77 -3.28
C LEU A 49 -3.84 3.46 -4.54
N GLU A 50 -3.43 3.00 -5.72
CA GLU A 50 -3.97 3.48 -7.00
C GLU A 50 -5.47 3.22 -7.14
N LYS A 51 -5.95 2.03 -6.72
CA LYS A 51 -7.38 1.72 -6.73
C LYS A 51 -8.15 2.61 -5.77
N ILE A 52 -7.63 2.85 -4.57
CA ILE A 52 -8.26 3.75 -3.60
C ILE A 52 -8.29 5.18 -4.13
N LEU A 53 -7.20 5.67 -4.72
CA LEU A 53 -7.16 7.00 -5.33
C LEU A 53 -8.22 7.13 -6.43
N TYR A 54 -8.36 6.10 -7.26
CA TYR A 54 -9.37 6.08 -8.32
C TYR A 54 -10.80 6.03 -7.76
N MET A 55 -11.02 5.35 -6.64
CA MET A 55 -12.32 5.34 -5.94
C MET A 55 -12.74 6.76 -5.55
N TYR A 56 -11.82 7.58 -5.01
CA TYR A 56 -12.14 8.97 -4.66
C TYR A 56 -12.55 9.83 -5.86
N GLN A 57 -12.08 9.49 -7.06
CA GLN A 57 -12.39 10.26 -8.27
C GLN A 57 -13.72 9.84 -8.91
N LYS A 58 -14.24 8.63 -8.61
CA LYS A 58 -15.34 8.00 -9.36
C LYS A 58 -16.39 7.44 -8.41
N LEU A 59 -17.61 7.98 -8.50
CA LEU A 59 -18.78 7.40 -7.84
C LEU A 59 -19.01 5.97 -8.36
N ASN A 60 -19.23 5.02 -7.44
CA ASN A 60 -19.53 3.61 -7.71
C ASN A 60 -18.42 2.87 -8.48
N PHE A 61 -17.18 2.95 -7.99
CA PHE A 61 -16.08 2.18 -8.55
C PHE A 61 -16.02 0.77 -7.97
N GLU A 62 -15.66 -0.18 -8.83
CA GLU A 62 -15.42 -1.58 -8.47
C GLU A 62 -14.03 -2.02 -8.92
N PHE A 63 -13.35 -2.81 -8.09
CA PHE A 63 -12.09 -3.43 -8.47
C PHE A 63 -11.93 -4.81 -7.86
N LYS A 64 -11.05 -5.61 -8.49
CA LYS A 64 -10.77 -6.98 -8.09
C LYS A 64 -9.39 -7.07 -7.47
N ILE A 65 -9.26 -7.90 -6.45
CA ILE A 65 -7.98 -8.41 -5.97
C ILE A 65 -8.04 -9.93 -6.07
N PHE A 66 -7.09 -10.52 -6.80
CA PHE A 66 -7.01 -11.97 -6.94
C PHE A 66 -6.52 -12.60 -5.64
N LYS A 67 -6.99 -13.82 -5.31
CA LYS A 67 -6.62 -14.49 -4.05
C LYS A 67 -5.12 -14.83 -3.96
N ASN A 68 -4.43 -14.95 -5.09
CA ASN A 68 -2.98 -15.10 -5.15
C ASN A 68 -2.21 -13.80 -4.81
N GLN A 69 -2.88 -12.65 -4.78
CA GLN A 69 -2.31 -11.36 -4.37
C GLN A 69 -2.49 -11.17 -2.85
N LYS A 70 -1.84 -12.04 -2.06
CA LYS A 70 -1.88 -12.03 -0.58
C LYS A 70 -1.62 -10.64 0.00
N TYR A 71 -0.59 -9.93 -0.48
CA TYR A 71 -0.17 -8.65 0.09
C TYR A 71 -1.18 -7.53 -0.23
N ALA A 72 -1.72 -7.51 -1.45
CA ALA A 72 -2.78 -6.57 -1.82
C ALA A 72 -4.03 -6.75 -0.93
N ASN A 73 -4.44 -8.00 -0.68
CA ASN A 73 -5.57 -8.29 0.20
C ASN A 73 -5.31 -7.83 1.64
N ASN A 74 -4.17 -8.23 2.22
CA ASN A 74 -3.84 -7.88 3.60
C ASN A 74 -3.71 -6.36 3.78
N TYR A 75 -3.10 -5.68 2.80
CA TYR A 75 -2.91 -4.23 2.84
C TYR A 75 -4.23 -3.47 2.69
N LEU A 76 -5.12 -3.91 1.79
CA LEU A 76 -6.45 -3.31 1.70
C LEU A 76 -7.26 -3.53 2.99
N GLU A 77 -7.17 -4.70 3.61
CA GLU A 77 -7.82 -4.93 4.92
C GLU A 77 -7.24 -4.07 6.03
N TYR A 78 -5.92 -3.85 6.06
CA TYR A 78 -5.25 -2.92 6.96
C TYR A 78 -5.77 -1.49 6.79
N ILE A 79 -5.89 -1.04 5.54
CA ILE A 79 -6.48 0.25 5.21
C ILE A 79 -7.94 0.29 5.69
N ILE A 80 -8.79 -0.66 5.28
CA ILE A 80 -10.22 -0.73 5.64
C ILE A 80 -10.46 -0.73 7.16
N LYS A 81 -9.57 -1.34 7.96
CA LYS A 81 -9.66 -1.34 9.42
C LYS A 81 -9.35 0.03 10.06
N GLY A 82 -9.00 1.03 9.26
CA GLY A 82 -8.73 2.39 9.72
C GLY A 82 -7.31 2.57 10.26
N GLU A 83 -6.38 1.63 10.04
CA GLU A 83 -5.02 1.75 10.59
C GLU A 83 -4.15 2.77 9.82
N LEU A 84 -4.53 3.12 8.58
CA LEU A 84 -3.92 4.22 7.81
C LEU A 84 -4.57 5.59 8.10
N ASN A 85 -5.87 5.60 8.43
CA ASN A 85 -6.63 6.78 8.85
C ASN A 85 -7.97 6.35 9.50
N GLU A 86 -7.98 6.31 10.84
CA GLU A 86 -9.07 5.74 11.65
C GLU A 86 -10.41 6.49 11.46
N LEU A 87 -10.32 7.78 11.11
CA LEU A 87 -11.46 8.69 11.02
C LEU A 87 -12.25 8.54 9.72
N LEU A 88 -11.60 8.28 8.58
CA LEU A 88 -12.29 8.33 7.29
C LEU A 88 -12.85 7.00 6.84
N ILE A 89 -12.09 5.94 7.05
CA ILE A 89 -12.41 4.64 6.48
C ILE A 89 -13.57 4.00 7.23
N LYS A 90 -13.60 4.17 8.55
CA LYS A 90 -14.68 3.70 9.42
C LYS A 90 -16.01 4.41 9.17
N ASN A 91 -15.98 5.66 8.71
CA ASN A 91 -17.17 6.52 8.63
C ASN A 91 -17.65 6.81 7.20
N TYR A 92 -16.78 6.70 6.19
CA TYR A 92 -17.06 7.28 4.87
C TYR A 92 -16.64 6.40 3.68
N LEU A 93 -15.77 5.41 3.89
CA LEU A 93 -15.41 4.44 2.87
C LEU A 93 -16.17 3.13 3.13
N MET A 94 -17.44 3.07 2.75
CA MET A 94 -18.16 1.79 2.75
C MET A 94 -17.66 0.94 1.60
N VAL A 95 -16.72 0.04 1.90
CA VAL A 95 -16.24 -0.96 0.96
C VAL A 95 -16.98 -2.26 1.22
N SER A 96 -17.83 -2.69 0.29
CA SER A 96 -18.37 -4.04 0.32
C SER A 96 -17.36 -5.00 -0.30
N LYS A 97 -17.17 -6.17 0.33
CA LYS A 97 -16.31 -7.25 -0.13
C LYS A 97 -17.18 -8.44 -0.51
N GLU A 98 -17.12 -8.85 -1.76
CA GLU A 98 -17.75 -10.06 -2.27
C GLU A 98 -16.68 -11.08 -2.65
N GLU A 99 -16.85 -12.31 -2.19
CA GLU A 99 -15.91 -13.39 -2.45
C GLU A 99 -16.36 -14.22 -3.66
N PHE A 100 -15.43 -14.39 -4.60
CA PHE A 100 -15.55 -15.31 -5.74
C PHE A 100 -14.49 -16.39 -5.63
N GLN A 101 -14.51 -17.37 -6.54
CA GLN A 101 -13.57 -18.49 -6.53
C GLN A 101 -12.11 -18.01 -6.52
N ASP A 102 -11.75 -17.11 -7.44
CA ASP A 102 -10.35 -16.71 -7.68
C ASP A 102 -10.01 -15.30 -7.20
N TYR A 103 -11.00 -14.52 -6.76
CA TYR A 103 -10.80 -13.11 -6.41
C TYR A 103 -11.82 -12.61 -5.39
N TYR A 104 -11.49 -11.47 -4.78
CA TYR A 104 -12.41 -10.63 -4.04
C TYR A 104 -12.80 -9.43 -4.90
N LEU A 105 -14.10 -9.17 -5.00
CA LEU A 105 -14.62 -7.94 -5.60
C LEU A 105 -14.86 -6.92 -4.50
N PHE A 106 -14.27 -5.75 -4.65
CA PHE A 106 -14.48 -4.63 -3.77
C PHE A 106 -15.29 -3.58 -4.50
N ARG A 107 -16.39 -3.14 -3.88
CA ARG A 107 -17.23 -2.06 -4.40
C ARG A 107 -17.26 -0.93 -3.39
N THR A 108 -17.25 0.29 -3.92
CA THR A 108 -17.30 1.49 -3.09
C THR A 108 -18.66 2.13 -3.14
N ASN A 109 -19.21 2.37 -1.96
CA ASN A 109 -20.28 3.33 -1.76
C ASN A 109 -19.70 4.51 -0.99
N LEU A 110 -19.04 5.43 -1.71
CA LEU A 110 -18.65 6.71 -1.15
C LEU A 110 -19.93 7.51 -0.86
N ASP A 111 -20.14 7.88 0.40
CA ASP A 111 -21.15 8.87 0.74
C ASP A 111 -20.72 10.20 0.13
N MET A 112 -21.55 10.81 -0.72
CA MET A 112 -21.24 12.10 -1.34
C MET A 112 -21.16 13.25 -0.33
N ASN A 113 -21.54 13.03 0.93
CA ASN A 113 -21.53 14.04 1.99
C ASN A 113 -20.20 14.12 2.76
N ILE A 114 -19.11 13.51 2.28
CA ILE A 114 -17.79 13.62 2.92
C ILE A 114 -17.31 15.07 2.84
N PRO A 115 -17.05 15.76 3.96
CA PRO A 115 -16.54 17.12 3.92
C PRO A 115 -15.19 17.19 3.20
N LYS A 116 -14.97 18.24 2.42
CA LYS A 116 -13.78 18.37 1.57
C LYS A 116 -12.45 18.24 2.34
N GLU A 117 -12.39 18.83 3.54
CA GLU A 117 -11.20 18.74 4.41
C GLU A 117 -10.79 17.29 4.72
N PHE A 118 -11.76 16.41 4.87
CA PHE A 118 -11.54 14.99 5.12
C PHE A 118 -11.04 14.28 3.86
N GLN A 119 -11.56 14.64 2.69
CA GLN A 119 -11.06 14.14 1.40
C GLN A 119 -9.59 14.53 1.20
N ASP A 120 -9.24 15.80 1.46
CA ASP A 120 -7.88 16.32 1.30
C ASP A 120 -6.88 15.60 2.24
N ILE A 121 -7.27 15.32 3.49
CA ILE A 121 -6.43 14.57 4.44
C ILE A 121 -6.15 13.15 3.91
N VAL A 122 -7.14 12.46 3.37
CA VAL A 122 -6.92 11.10 2.87
C VAL A 122 -6.11 11.07 1.59
N LEU A 123 -6.36 11.99 0.67
CA LEU A 123 -5.52 12.13 -0.52
C LEU A 123 -4.06 12.38 -0.10
N SER A 124 -3.82 13.25 0.88
CA SER A 124 -2.47 13.49 1.41
C SER A 124 -1.82 12.24 2.02
N ASN A 125 -2.58 11.44 2.77
CA ASN A 125 -2.05 10.18 3.34
C ASN A 125 -1.73 9.15 2.24
N ILE A 126 -2.58 9.01 1.23
CA ILE A 126 -2.34 8.10 0.09
C ILE A 126 -1.10 8.55 -0.68
N GLU A 127 -1.00 9.85 -0.99
CA GLU A 127 0.18 10.43 -1.65
C GLU A 127 1.45 10.20 -0.83
N SER A 128 1.39 10.36 0.50
CA SER A 128 2.52 10.08 1.39
C SER A 128 2.98 8.62 1.31
N GLU A 129 2.06 7.65 1.34
CA GLU A 129 2.41 6.23 1.20
C GLU A 129 2.97 5.90 -0.18
N ILE A 130 2.40 6.45 -1.25
CA ILE A 130 2.95 6.30 -2.61
C ILE A 130 4.38 6.86 -2.66
N ASN A 131 4.60 8.06 -2.14
CA ASN A 131 5.92 8.69 -2.11
C ASN A 131 6.93 7.87 -1.29
N ARG A 132 6.50 7.26 -0.19
CA ARG A 132 7.32 6.34 0.60
C ARG A 132 7.74 5.13 -0.24
N HIS A 133 6.81 4.48 -0.94
CA HIS A 133 7.14 3.37 -1.83
C HIS A 133 8.08 3.79 -2.97
N VAL A 134 7.85 4.95 -3.60
CA VAL A 134 8.73 5.50 -4.63
C VAL A 134 10.14 5.72 -4.09
N LYS A 135 10.29 6.28 -2.88
CA LYS A 135 11.59 6.47 -2.23
C LYS A 135 12.32 5.14 -2.03
N ILE A 136 11.62 4.10 -1.56
CA ILE A 136 12.18 2.76 -1.40
C ILE A 136 12.65 2.21 -2.76
N LEU A 137 11.82 2.33 -3.80
CA LEU A 137 12.18 1.91 -5.15
C LEU A 137 13.37 2.69 -5.72
N LEU A 138 13.48 3.99 -5.45
CA LEU A 138 14.64 4.79 -5.86
C LEU A 138 15.93 4.34 -5.15
N ASN A 139 15.85 4.04 -3.86
CA ASN A 139 16.99 3.51 -3.11
C ASN A 139 17.43 2.14 -3.64
N LEU A 140 16.49 1.30 -4.08
CA LEU A 140 16.77 0.05 -4.78
C LEU A 140 17.30 0.27 -6.21
N ASN A 141 16.76 1.23 -6.98
CA ASN A 141 17.13 1.43 -8.39
C ASN A 141 18.54 2.01 -8.57
N LYS A 142 19.12 2.63 -7.53
CA LYS A 142 20.57 2.95 -7.49
C LYS A 142 21.49 1.73 -7.64
N ILE A 143 20.94 0.53 -7.82
CA ILE A 143 21.65 -0.66 -8.30
C ILE A 143 22.26 -0.42 -9.70
N HIS A 144 21.68 0.38 -10.59
CA HIS A 144 22.09 0.40 -12.00
C HIS A 144 23.18 1.41 -12.41
N GLU A 145 23.58 2.34 -11.53
CA GLU A 145 24.59 3.36 -11.89
C GLU A 145 26.03 2.99 -11.48
N GLU A 146 26.24 1.87 -10.77
CA GLU A 146 27.56 1.54 -10.18
C GLU A 146 28.09 0.12 -10.48
N PHE A 147 27.59 -0.57 -11.51
CA PHE A 147 28.16 -1.83 -12.01
C PHE A 147 28.66 -1.72 -13.45
#